data_AF-A0A927UI17-F1
#
_entry.id   AF-A0A927UI17-F1
#
_cell.length_a   1.000
_cell.length_b   1.000
_cell.length_c   1.000
_cell.angle_alpha   90.00
_cell.angle_beta   90.00
_cell.angle_gamma   90.00
#
_symmetry.space_group_name_H-M   'P 1'
#
loop_
_entity.id
_entity.type
_entity.pdbx_description
1 polymer ?
#
loop_
_entity_poly.entity_id
_entity_poly.type
_entity_poly.pdbx_seq_one_letter_code
_entity_poly.pdbx_strand_id
1 'polypeptide(L)'
;MMRKITIVLLFAIFAACIIGCSNSTGSEQTSTGVERNKIEQTQVMYNGYIYYFLATDTLDIIPDVCEKVGEIEIVYVENVPDKDFSAAGVDLTVGEEIYAYEKNTQEIYVKFDDGYKKFERKIK
;
A
#
# COMPACT_ATOMS: atom_id res chain seq x y z
N MET A 1 -15.30 -61.86 9.26
CA MET A 1 -16.39 -61.81 10.25
C MET A 1 -16.23 -60.52 11.05
N MET A 2 -17.19 -59.59 10.87
CA MET A 2 -17.72 -58.57 11.81
C MET A 2 -16.72 -57.78 12.70
N ARG A 3 -16.79 -56.47 12.94
CA ARG A 3 -17.78 -55.40 12.69
C ARG A 3 -17.17 -54.09 13.27
N LYS A 4 -17.42 -52.95 12.61
CA LYS A 4 -17.77 -51.63 13.18
C LYS A 4 -16.78 -50.81 14.05
N ILE A 5 -16.52 -49.59 13.55
CA ILE A 5 -16.65 -48.27 14.23
C ILE A 5 -15.63 -47.94 15.34
N THR A 6 -14.83 -46.88 15.15
CA THR A 6 -14.88 -45.61 15.92
C THR A 6 -13.68 -44.71 15.59
N ILE A 7 -13.95 -43.58 14.95
CA ILE A 7 -13.07 -42.40 14.85
C ILE A 7 -12.92 -41.82 16.26
N VAL A 8 -11.77 -41.91 16.91
CA VAL A 8 -11.45 -41.07 18.09
C VAL A 8 -9.92 -41.03 18.28
N LEU A 9 -9.42 -39.83 18.64
CA LEU A 9 -8.07 -39.46 19.14
C LEU A 9 -7.03 -38.94 18.16
N LEU A 10 -7.41 -37.83 17.53
CA LEU A 10 -6.55 -36.78 16.96
C LEU A 10 -5.96 -35.86 18.06
N PHE A 11 -5.49 -36.42 19.18
CA PHE A 11 -4.95 -35.67 20.32
C PHE A 11 -3.67 -36.35 20.82
N ALA A 12 -2.61 -36.26 20.01
CA ALA A 12 -1.26 -36.63 20.42
C ALA A 12 -0.43 -35.35 20.60
N ILE A 13 -0.51 -34.82 21.83
CA ILE A 13 0.64 -34.28 22.58
C ILE A 13 1.19 -32.95 22.04
N PHE A 14 0.41 -31.90 22.33
CA PHE A 14 0.87 -30.54 22.55
C PHE A 14 1.62 -30.49 23.90
N ALA A 15 2.87 -30.95 23.93
CA ALA A 15 3.73 -30.84 25.12
C ALA A 15 5.21 -30.94 24.73
N ALA A 16 5.76 -29.86 24.19
CA ALA A 16 7.19 -29.58 24.24
C ALA A 16 7.40 -28.06 24.33
N CYS A 17 6.80 -27.43 25.35
CA CYS A 17 7.26 -26.14 25.81
C CYS A 17 8.41 -26.36 26.80
N ILE A 18 9.31 -25.37 26.82
CA ILE A 18 10.34 -25.07 27.81
C ILE A 18 11.47 -26.09 27.97
N ILE A 19 12.57 -25.85 27.24
CA ILE A 19 13.91 -25.58 27.81
C ILE A 19 14.75 -24.90 26.72
N GLY A 20 15.25 -23.70 27.01
CA GLY A 20 16.14 -22.96 26.11
C GLY A 20 16.46 -21.55 26.58
N CYS A 21 16.82 -21.36 27.85
CA CYS A 21 17.57 -20.17 28.26
C CYS A 21 19.05 -20.48 28.06
N SER A 22 19.73 -19.80 27.13
CA SER A 22 21.16 -19.49 27.19
C SER A 22 21.54 -18.49 26.09
N ASN A 23 21.69 -17.23 26.50
CA ASN A 23 22.64 -16.21 26.03
C ASN A 23 22.86 -16.04 24.52
N SER A 24 22.20 -15.02 23.96
CA SER A 24 22.69 -14.31 22.78
C SER A 24 22.56 -12.81 23.01
N THR A 25 23.69 -12.16 23.30
CA THR A 25 23.88 -10.73 23.10
C THR A 25 23.66 -10.41 21.63
N GLY A 26 22.74 -9.50 21.35
CA GLY A 26 22.39 -9.08 20.00
C GLY A 26 20.88 -9.16 19.82
N SER A 27 20.18 -8.08 20.17
CA SER A 27 18.81 -7.87 19.72
C SER A 27 18.82 -7.59 18.21
N GLU A 28 19.06 -8.61 17.40
CA GLU A 28 18.58 -8.58 16.02
C GLU A 28 17.07 -8.75 16.09
N GLN A 29 16.40 -7.60 16.19
CA GLN A 29 15.01 -7.50 15.82
C GLN A 29 14.91 -8.06 14.41
N THR A 30 14.14 -9.14 14.22
CA THR A 30 13.61 -9.48 12.91
C THR A 30 12.68 -8.35 12.49
N SER A 31 13.26 -7.30 11.94
CA SER A 31 12.54 -6.24 11.25
C SER A 31 11.82 -6.92 10.10
N THR A 32 10.50 -6.78 10.00
CA THR A 32 9.76 -7.09 8.76
C THR A 32 10.09 -6.02 7.70
N GLY A 33 11.39 -5.74 7.52
CA GLY A 33 11.92 -4.39 7.47
C GLY A 33 11.55 -3.58 6.24
N VAL A 34 10.65 -2.63 6.45
CA VAL A 34 10.63 -1.41 5.66
C VAL A 34 11.79 -0.53 6.16
N GLU A 35 12.56 0.02 5.24
CA GLU A 35 13.64 0.97 5.55
C GLU A 35 13.05 2.10 6.41
N ARG A 36 13.66 2.34 7.58
CA ARG A 36 13.25 3.44 8.44
C ARG A 36 13.31 4.72 7.61
N ASN A 37 12.27 5.54 7.72
CA ASN A 37 12.08 6.85 7.06
C ASN A 37 11.41 6.85 5.67
N LYS A 38 11.03 5.70 5.10
CA LYS A 38 10.24 5.72 3.85
C LYS A 38 8.77 6.05 4.11
N ILE A 39 8.18 6.89 3.27
CA ILE A 39 6.72 7.08 3.28
C ILE A 39 6.05 5.80 2.77
N GLU A 40 5.35 5.10 3.66
CA GLU A 40 4.64 3.85 3.34
C GLU A 40 3.35 4.10 2.55
N GLN A 41 2.57 5.12 2.95
CA GLN A 41 1.33 5.45 2.26
C GLN A 41 1.62 6.30 1.03
N THR A 42 1.44 5.72 -0.16
CA THR A 42 1.60 6.39 -1.44
C THR A 42 0.71 7.64 -1.55
N GLN A 43 1.30 8.75 -2.00
CA GLN A 43 0.72 10.10 -2.01
C GLN A 43 1.08 10.85 -3.28
N VAL A 44 0.16 11.69 -3.76
CA VAL A 44 0.37 12.61 -4.89
C VAL A 44 -0.17 13.98 -4.52
N MET A 45 0.58 15.04 -4.82
CA MET A 45 0.12 16.41 -4.68
C MET A 45 -0.38 16.97 -6.01
N TYR A 46 -1.61 17.47 -6.00
CA TYR A 46 -2.23 18.08 -7.17
C TYR A 46 -3.19 19.19 -6.73
N ASN A 47 -3.19 20.30 -7.46
CA ASN A 47 -4.05 21.46 -7.21
C ASN A 47 -4.01 21.94 -5.74
N GLY A 48 -2.81 21.92 -5.13
CA GLY A 48 -2.58 22.34 -3.75
C GLY A 48 -3.05 21.35 -2.66
N TYR A 49 -3.47 20.13 -3.02
CA TYR A 49 -3.91 19.11 -2.07
C TYR A 49 -3.10 17.82 -2.20
N ILE A 50 -2.95 17.11 -1.07
CA ILE A 50 -2.39 15.76 -1.05
C ILE A 50 -3.52 14.75 -1.16
N TYR A 51 -3.39 13.87 -2.14
CA TYR A 51 -4.25 12.71 -2.37
C TYR A 51 -3.50 11.45 -1.94
N TYR A 52 -4.20 10.55 -1.26
CA TYR A 52 -3.64 9.33 -0.69
C TYR A 52 -4.16 8.12 -1.45
N PHE A 53 -3.27 7.19 -1.75
CA PHE A 53 -3.69 5.86 -2.18
C PHE A 53 -4.29 5.13 -0.98
N LEU A 54 -5.50 4.62 -1.15
CA LEU A 54 -6.25 3.92 -0.10
C LEU A 54 -6.28 2.39 -0.30
N ALA A 55 -5.34 1.85 -1.09
CA ALA A 55 -5.29 0.42 -1.43
C ALA A 55 -6.59 -0.08 -2.08
N THR A 56 -7.18 0.74 -2.95
CA THR A 56 -8.31 0.33 -3.80
C THR A 56 -7.84 -0.55 -4.94
N ASP A 57 -8.76 -1.34 -5.51
CA ASP A 57 -8.51 -2.13 -6.71
C ASP A 57 -8.05 -1.26 -7.90
N THR A 58 -7.23 -1.85 -8.77
CA THR A 58 -6.88 -1.26 -10.06
C THR A 58 -8.10 -1.24 -10.97
N LEU A 59 -8.30 -0.14 -11.67
CA LEU A 59 -9.42 0.08 -12.59
C LEU A 59 -8.95 -0.02 -14.03
N ASP A 60 -9.66 -0.78 -14.87
CA ASP A 60 -9.39 -0.84 -16.31
C ASP A 60 -9.79 0.47 -17.02
N ILE A 61 -10.84 1.11 -16.52
CA ILE A 61 -11.39 2.37 -17.04
C ILE A 61 -11.67 3.34 -15.90
N ILE A 62 -11.42 4.62 -16.14
CA ILE A 62 -11.81 5.73 -15.27
C ILE A 62 -13.02 6.45 -15.88
N PRO A 63 -13.74 7.29 -15.12
CA PRO A 63 -14.87 8.02 -15.66
C PRO A 63 -14.49 8.91 -16.87
N ASP A 64 -15.32 8.91 -17.92
CA ASP A 64 -15.08 9.62 -19.20
C ASP A 64 -14.87 11.15 -19.08
N VAL A 65 -15.27 11.69 -17.95
CA VAL A 65 -15.24 13.12 -17.58
C VAL A 65 -13.94 13.52 -16.87
N CYS A 66 -13.04 12.55 -16.61
CA CYS A 66 -11.68 12.81 -16.18
C CYS A 66 -10.80 13.13 -17.39
N GLU A 67 -9.94 14.13 -17.24
CA GLU A 67 -8.96 14.52 -18.25
C GLU A 67 -7.54 14.38 -17.70
N LYS A 68 -6.56 14.20 -18.59
CA LYS A 68 -5.15 14.23 -18.20
C LYS A 68 -4.77 15.65 -17.78
N VAL A 69 -4.39 15.81 -16.52
CA VAL A 69 -4.05 17.12 -15.92
C VAL A 69 -2.55 17.32 -15.74
N GLY A 70 -1.77 16.24 -15.83
CA GLY A 70 -0.32 16.29 -15.74
C GLY A 70 0.31 14.91 -15.68
N GLU A 71 1.59 14.89 -15.33
CA GLU A 71 2.38 13.68 -15.09
C GLU A 71 3.19 13.87 -13.81
N ILE A 72 3.54 12.80 -13.11
CA ILE A 72 4.41 12.90 -11.93
C ILE A 72 5.80 13.39 -12.37
N GLU A 73 6.27 14.49 -11.78
CA GLU A 73 7.56 15.09 -12.10
C GLU A 73 8.68 14.65 -11.14
N ILE A 74 8.32 14.38 -9.87
CA ILE A 74 9.27 14.07 -8.79
C ILE A 74 8.63 13.05 -7.84
N VAL A 75 9.41 12.06 -7.40
CA VAL A 75 9.01 11.11 -6.35
C VAL A 75 9.96 11.24 -5.16
N TYR A 76 9.44 11.68 -4.03
CA TYR A 76 10.15 11.76 -2.76
C TYR A 76 10.14 10.42 -2.03
N VAL A 77 11.25 10.12 -1.34
CA VAL A 77 11.39 8.87 -0.56
C VAL A 77 10.97 9.07 0.90
N GLU A 78 11.44 10.15 1.52
CA GLU A 78 11.30 10.40 2.97
C GLU A 78 10.39 11.59 3.30
N ASN A 79 10.06 12.42 2.31
CA ASN A 79 9.32 13.67 2.49
C ASN A 79 7.94 13.59 1.86
N VAL A 80 6.98 14.25 2.50
CA VAL A 80 5.63 14.46 1.94
C VAL A 80 5.74 15.36 0.70
N PRO A 81 4.97 15.10 -0.37
CA PRO A 81 4.97 15.96 -1.55
C PRO A 81 4.52 17.38 -1.21
N ASP A 82 5.25 18.37 -1.72
CA ASP A 82 5.11 19.80 -1.37
C ASP A 82 4.86 20.71 -2.59
N LYS A 83 4.85 20.12 -3.78
CA LYS A 83 4.60 20.81 -5.06
C LYS A 83 3.60 20.02 -5.88
N ASP A 84 2.78 20.71 -6.67
CA ASP A 84 1.91 20.02 -7.62
C ASP A 84 2.73 19.12 -8.54
N PHE A 85 2.15 17.95 -8.86
CA PHE A 85 2.77 16.88 -9.63
C PHE A 85 3.97 16.19 -8.96
N SER A 86 4.22 16.46 -7.67
CA SER A 86 5.14 15.66 -6.86
C SER A 86 4.40 14.53 -6.13
N ALA A 87 5.13 13.46 -5.86
CA ALA A 87 4.64 12.24 -5.25
C ALA A 87 5.56 11.76 -4.12
N ALA A 88 5.06 10.85 -3.28
CA ALA A 88 5.88 10.08 -2.36
C ALA A 88 5.30 8.67 -2.17
N GLY A 89 6.15 7.66 -2.02
CA GLY A 89 5.72 6.28 -1.84
C GLY A 89 6.69 5.25 -2.41
N VAL A 90 6.29 3.99 -2.33
CA VAL A 90 7.11 2.85 -2.77
C VAL A 90 6.93 2.48 -4.25
N ASP A 91 5.79 2.85 -4.84
CA ASP A 91 5.34 2.29 -6.13
C ASP A 91 5.01 3.35 -7.20
N LEU A 92 5.47 4.60 -7.05
CA LEU A 92 5.25 5.66 -8.05
C LEU A 92 6.52 5.94 -8.85
N THR A 93 6.35 6.29 -10.13
CA THR A 93 7.44 6.62 -11.05
C THR A 93 7.20 7.97 -11.72
N VAL A 94 8.28 8.71 -11.99
CA VAL A 94 8.22 9.92 -12.81
C VAL A 94 7.66 9.59 -14.20
N GLY A 95 6.72 10.41 -14.68
CA GLY A 95 6.03 10.24 -15.97
C GLY A 95 4.66 9.56 -15.88
N GLU A 96 4.27 9.02 -14.72
CA GLU A 96 2.92 8.46 -14.54
C GLU A 96 1.86 9.55 -14.71
N GLU A 97 0.86 9.29 -15.56
CA GLU A 97 -0.16 10.26 -15.93
C GLU A 97 -1.17 10.46 -14.80
N ILE A 98 -1.50 11.71 -14.50
CA ILE A 98 -2.50 12.09 -13.51
C ILE A 98 -3.76 12.56 -14.23
N TYR A 99 -4.89 12.00 -13.83
CA TYR A 99 -6.22 12.30 -14.34
C TYR A 99 -7.12 12.82 -13.24
N ALA A 100 -7.87 13.89 -13.54
CA ALA A 100 -8.78 14.49 -12.59
C ALA A 100 -10.01 15.07 -13.28
N TYR A 101 -11.06 15.28 -12.48
CA TYR A 101 -12.22 16.06 -12.88
C TYR A 101 -11.95 17.55 -12.68
N GLU A 102 -12.31 18.39 -13.66
CA GLU A 102 -12.16 19.85 -13.56
C GLU A 102 -12.86 20.47 -12.32
N LYS A 103 -13.93 19.82 -11.82
CA LYS A 103 -14.79 20.33 -10.74
C LYS A 103 -14.75 19.53 -9.43
N ASN A 104 -14.15 18.34 -9.42
CA ASN A 104 -14.10 17.50 -8.22
C ASN A 104 -12.69 17.48 -7.64
N THR A 105 -12.57 17.91 -6.38
CA THR A 105 -11.29 17.96 -5.67
C THR A 105 -11.10 16.81 -4.68
N GLN A 106 -12.00 15.81 -4.65
CA GLN A 106 -11.94 14.72 -3.67
C GLN A 106 -11.12 13.52 -4.13
N GLU A 107 -11.01 13.29 -5.44
CA GLU A 107 -10.30 12.14 -5.99
C GLU A 107 -9.57 12.49 -7.27
N ILE A 108 -8.47 11.77 -7.49
CA ILE A 108 -7.72 11.75 -8.74
C ILE A 108 -7.43 10.28 -9.10
N TYR A 109 -7.01 10.07 -10.34
CA TYR A 109 -6.57 8.77 -10.83
C TYR A 109 -5.14 8.89 -11.35
N VAL A 110 -4.29 7.94 -10.99
CA VAL A 110 -2.94 7.82 -11.54
C VAL A 110 -2.90 6.58 -12.42
N LYS A 111 -2.35 6.71 -13.62
CA LYS A 111 -2.22 5.62 -14.57
C LYS A 111 -0.91 4.88 -14.37
N PHE A 112 -1.03 3.58 -14.17
CA PHE A 112 0.03 2.58 -14.09
C PHE A 112 -0.02 1.67 -15.32
N ASP A 113 0.98 0.80 -15.46
CA ASP A 113 1.02 -0.21 -16.53
C ASP A 113 -0.16 -1.18 -16.48
N ASP A 114 -0.71 -1.45 -15.30
CA ASP A 114 -1.81 -2.39 -15.07
C ASP A 114 -3.20 -1.75 -15.03
N GLY A 115 -3.31 -0.43 -15.25
CA GLY A 115 -4.56 0.32 -15.24
C GLY A 115 -4.48 1.59 -14.41
N TYR A 116 -5.60 2.01 -13.83
CA TYR A 116 -5.68 3.25 -13.07
C TYR A 116 -5.92 2.97 -11.59
N LYS A 117 -5.20 3.67 -10.71
CA LYS A 117 -5.44 3.61 -9.27
C LYS A 117 -6.05 4.91 -8.79
N LYS A 118 -7.06 4.78 -7.92
CA LYS A 118 -7.76 5.90 -7.33
C LYS A 118 -7.01 6.43 -6.11
N PHE A 119 -6.85 7.74 -6.05
CA PHE A 119 -6.33 8.43 -4.89
C PHE A 119 -7.38 9.40 -4.36
N GLU A 120 -7.48 9.53 -3.04
CA GLU A 120 -8.50 10.32 -2.39
C GLU A 120 -7.90 11.32 -1.40
N ARG A 121 -8.51 12.50 -1.31
CA ARG A 121 -8.18 13.50 -0.30
C ARG A 121 -8.93 13.19 0.99
N LYS A 122 -8.25 13.29 2.14
CA LYS A 122 -8.93 13.28 3.45
C LYS A 122 -9.74 14.58 3.61
N ILE A 123 -11.06 14.47 3.67
CA ILE A 123 -11.93 15.59 4.04
C ILE A 123 -11.83 15.77 5.56
N LYS A 124 -11.52 16.98 6.01
CA LYS A 124 -11.61 17.35 7.43
C LYS A 124 -13.02 17.73 7.80
#